data_AF-A0A4Z2FHB1-F1
#
_entry.id   AF-A0A4Z2FHB1-F1
#
_cell.length_a   1.000
_cell.length_b   1.000
_cell.length_c   1.000
_cell.angle_alpha   90.00
_cell.angle_beta   90.00
_cell.angle_gamma   90.00
#
_symmetry.space_group_name_H-M   'P 1'
#
loop_
_entity.id
_entity.type
_entity.pdbx_description
1 polymer ?
#
loop_
_entity_poly.entity_id
_entity_poly.type
_entity_poly.pdbx_seq_one_letter_code
_entity_poly.pdbx_strand_id
1 'polypeptide(L)'
;MKTSVFLMLSAAALLGASARPGPARPGPARSGPARPGPARPGPGTKENLNLIEIVNLAQSYKALHRDVFVEDVSALVEAGCNNTFFCKVHDILQKHENFTRKRSDEEKIVKNLKLHLDWTKDDCSSLLHNETASIGSTEVPKLMEFLVICIQRFNFGP
;
A
#
# COMPACT_ATOMS: atom_id res chain seq x y z
N MET A 1 25.59 19.67 -84.67
CA MET A 1 25.04 21.04 -84.76
C MET A 1 24.58 21.39 -83.35
N LYS A 2 25.44 21.88 -82.44
CA LYS A 2 25.90 23.26 -82.22
C LYS A 2 24.77 24.30 -82.16
N THR A 3 24.48 24.78 -80.95
CA THR A 3 23.96 26.12 -80.53
C THR A 3 23.77 26.02 -79.00
N SER A 4 24.57 26.56 -78.08
CA SER A 4 25.25 27.85 -77.92
C SER A 4 24.34 29.04 -77.59
N VAL A 5 24.76 29.74 -76.53
CA VAL A 5 24.55 31.16 -76.15
C VAL A 5 23.49 31.50 -75.09
N PHE A 6 23.99 31.58 -73.85
CA PHE A 6 24.05 32.74 -72.94
C PHE A 6 23.01 33.90 -72.97
N LEU A 7 22.58 34.25 -71.73
CA LEU A 7 22.32 35.58 -71.13
C LEU A 7 21.05 36.37 -71.48
N MET A 8 20.21 36.60 -70.45
CA MET A 8 19.67 37.91 -70.00
C MET A 8 19.25 37.76 -68.51
N LEU A 9 19.98 38.34 -67.53
CA LEU A 9 19.76 39.66 -66.90
C LEU A 9 18.33 39.92 -66.36
N SER A 10 18.17 40.00 -65.03
CA SER A 10 17.59 41.16 -64.32
C SER A 10 17.51 40.93 -62.81
N ALA A 11 17.91 41.96 -62.05
CA ALA A 11 17.85 42.08 -60.60
C ALA A 11 16.77 43.10 -60.18
N ALA A 12 16.13 42.88 -59.03
CA ALA A 12 15.57 43.88 -58.08
C ALA A 12 14.60 43.13 -57.13
N ALA A 13 14.92 42.92 -55.86
CA ALA A 13 14.92 43.86 -54.74
C ALA A 13 13.52 44.11 -54.11
N LEU A 14 13.39 43.58 -52.88
CA LEU A 14 12.91 44.24 -51.66
C LEU A 14 11.41 44.28 -51.30
N LEU A 15 11.18 43.90 -50.01
CA LEU A 15 10.23 44.41 -49.01
C LEU A 15 8.94 43.62 -48.71
N GLY A 16 8.74 43.36 -47.41
CA GLY A 16 7.42 43.28 -46.77
C GLY A 16 7.06 41.90 -46.23
N ALA A 17 7.48 41.52 -45.01
CA ALA A 17 6.82 41.79 -43.73
C ALA A 17 5.95 40.61 -43.22
N SER A 18 6.49 39.95 -42.20
CA SER A 18 5.82 39.40 -41.01
C SER A 18 4.59 38.49 -41.21
N ALA A 19 4.84 37.17 -41.24
CA ALA A 19 3.83 36.19 -40.89
C ALA A 19 3.45 36.36 -39.42
N ARG A 20 2.21 36.80 -39.17
CA ARG A 20 1.61 36.82 -37.82
C ARG A 20 1.58 35.39 -37.26
N PRO A 21 2.14 35.12 -36.07
CA PRO A 21 1.85 33.89 -35.34
C PRO A 21 0.39 33.96 -34.86
N GLY A 22 -0.45 33.03 -35.33
CA GLY A 22 -1.78 32.84 -34.74
C GLY A 22 -1.64 32.32 -33.30
N PRO A 23 -2.59 32.65 -32.40
CA PRO A 23 -2.53 32.16 -31.03
C PRO A 23 -2.66 30.63 -31.01
N ALA A 24 -1.67 29.96 -30.40
CA ALA A 24 -1.74 28.55 -30.09
C ALA A 24 -2.89 28.31 -29.10
N ARG A 25 -3.89 27.53 -29.50
CA ARG A 25 -4.97 27.06 -28.62
C ARG A 25 -4.35 26.18 -27.53
N PRO A 26 -4.53 26.49 -26.24
CA PRO A 26 -4.17 25.56 -25.17
C PRO A 26 -5.05 24.31 -25.30
N GLY A 27 -4.43 23.14 -25.47
CA GLY A 27 -5.13 21.87 -25.37
C GLY A 27 -5.62 21.65 -23.93
N PRO A 28 -6.73 20.92 -23.73
CA PRO A 28 -7.18 20.58 -22.38
C PRO A 28 -6.12 19.76 -21.66
N ALA A 29 -5.72 20.22 -20.47
CA ALA A 29 -4.85 19.46 -19.57
C ALA A 29 -5.59 18.19 -19.16
N ARG A 30 -5.05 17.03 -19.57
CA ARG A 30 -5.57 15.72 -19.22
C ARG A 30 -5.20 15.45 -17.76
N SER A 31 -6.10 15.79 -16.84
CA SER A 31 -6.01 15.37 -15.44
C SER A 31 -6.23 13.86 -15.35
N GLY A 32 -5.16 13.09 -15.58
CA GLY A 32 -5.16 11.68 -15.24
C GLY A 32 -5.16 11.52 -13.71
N PRO A 33 -5.80 10.49 -13.15
CA PRO A 33 -5.69 10.20 -11.73
C PRO A 33 -4.22 9.96 -11.38
N ALA A 34 -3.72 10.65 -10.35
CA ALA A 34 -2.40 10.39 -9.80
C ALA A 34 -2.37 8.93 -9.35
N ARG A 35 -1.56 8.12 -10.04
CA ARG A 35 -1.30 6.74 -9.64
C ARG A 35 -0.50 6.81 -8.35
N PRO A 36 -1.00 6.28 -7.21
CA PRO A 36 -0.19 6.21 -6.00
C PRO A 36 1.07 5.42 -6.32
N GLY A 37 2.24 6.06 -6.21
CA GLY A 37 3.52 5.36 -6.29
C GLY A 37 3.65 4.41 -5.09
N PRO A 38 4.44 3.34 -5.19
CA PRO A 38 4.75 2.51 -4.03
C PRO A 38 5.38 3.39 -2.95
N ALA A 39 4.77 3.43 -1.77
CA ALA A 39 5.32 4.12 -0.60
C ALA A 39 6.69 3.52 -0.29
N ARG A 40 7.74 4.36 -0.30
CA ARG A 40 9.10 3.95 0.03
C ARG A 40 9.18 3.81 1.57
N PRO A 41 9.48 2.63 2.13
CA PRO A 41 9.65 2.48 3.57
C PRO A 41 10.75 3.43 4.07
N GLY A 42 10.51 4.09 5.20
CA GLY A 42 11.51 4.89 5.89
C GLY A 42 12.72 4.05 6.34
N PRO A 43 13.78 4.69 6.86
CA PRO A 43 14.96 3.97 7.33
C PRO A 43 14.57 2.95 8.41
N GLY A 44 14.68 1.67 8.08
CA GLY A 44 14.16 0.57 8.90
C GLY A 44 14.93 0.41 10.20
N THR A 45 14.27 0.72 11.32
CA THR A 45 14.62 0.13 12.61
C THR A 45 14.39 -1.40 12.54
N LYS A 46 15.03 -2.19 13.43
CA LYS A 46 14.81 -3.66 13.47
C LYS A 46 13.32 -4.04 13.58
N GLU A 47 12.53 -3.17 14.18
CA GLU A 47 11.07 -3.27 14.27
C GLU A 47 10.37 -3.16 12.91
N ASN A 48 10.85 -2.25 12.05
CA ASN A 48 10.34 -2.09 10.69
C ASN A 48 10.55 -3.35 9.85
N LEU A 49 11.64 -4.09 10.08
CA LEU A 49 11.93 -5.35 9.39
C LEU A 49 10.93 -6.46 9.74
N ASN A 50 10.53 -6.58 11.02
CA ASN A 50 9.54 -7.57 11.47
C ASN A 50 8.15 -7.25 10.91
N LEU A 51 7.77 -5.98 10.86
CA LEU A 51 6.50 -5.53 10.29
C LEU A 51 6.43 -5.77 8.77
N ILE A 52 7.53 -5.55 8.05
CA ILE A 52 7.64 -5.90 6.62
C ILE A 52 7.48 -7.41 6.40
N GLU A 53 8.10 -8.23 7.25
CA GLU A 53 7.94 -9.69 7.17
C GLU A 53 6.49 -10.11 7.39
N ILE A 54 5.79 -9.54 8.38
CA ILE A 54 4.37 -9.80 8.61
C ILE A 54 3.54 -9.45 7.38
N VAL A 55 3.79 -8.31 6.73
CA VAL A 55 3.05 -7.91 5.51
C VAL A 55 3.24 -8.93 4.39
N ASN A 56 4.47 -9.38 4.15
CA ASN A 56 4.75 -10.36 3.10
C ASN A 56 4.08 -11.71 3.38
N LEU A 57 4.13 -12.19 4.62
CA LEU A 57 3.48 -13.44 5.05
C LEU A 57 1.94 -13.34 4.98
N ALA A 58 1.37 -12.21 5.41
CA ALA A 58 -0.06 -11.98 5.36
C ALA A 58 -0.58 -11.91 3.91
N GLN A 59 0.21 -11.37 2.99
CA GLN A 59 -0.13 -11.33 1.57
C GLN A 59 -0.11 -12.72 0.91
N SER A 60 0.86 -13.57 1.25
CA SER A 60 0.91 -14.95 0.74
C SER A 60 -0.21 -15.83 1.29
N TYR A 61 -0.72 -15.52 2.48
CA TYR A 61 -1.81 -16.25 3.14
C TYR A 61 -3.13 -16.24 2.36
N LYS A 62 -3.39 -15.20 1.55
CA LYS A 62 -4.64 -15.00 0.79
C LYS A 62 -5.00 -16.13 -0.18
N ALA A 63 -4.02 -16.95 -0.58
CA ALA A 63 -4.23 -17.99 -1.59
C ALA A 63 -4.77 -19.33 -1.04
N LEU A 64 -4.77 -19.55 0.28
CA LEU A 64 -4.82 -20.91 0.85
C LEU A 64 -5.98 -21.23 1.82
N HIS A 65 -6.91 -20.29 2.12
CA HIS A 65 -7.79 -20.40 3.30
C HIS A 65 -9.18 -19.73 3.19
N ARG A 66 -10.02 -20.10 2.23
CA ARG A 66 -11.35 -19.45 2.07
C ARG A 66 -12.46 -19.92 3.01
N ASP A 67 -12.20 -20.91 3.87
CA ASP A 67 -13.27 -21.56 4.66
C ASP A 67 -13.03 -21.50 6.18
N VAL A 68 -12.10 -20.66 6.65
CA VAL A 68 -11.80 -20.53 8.09
C VAL A 68 -12.22 -19.16 8.59
N PHE A 69 -13.02 -19.16 9.65
CA PHE A 69 -13.59 -17.96 10.26
C PHE A 69 -12.98 -17.73 11.64
N VAL A 70 -12.73 -16.46 11.93
CA VAL A 70 -12.18 -15.95 13.18
C VAL A 70 -13.00 -14.73 13.63
N GLU A 71 -12.75 -14.24 14.83
CA GLU A 71 -13.43 -13.05 15.37
C GLU A 71 -13.21 -11.83 14.45
N ASP A 72 -14.27 -11.06 14.20
CA ASP A 72 -14.17 -9.85 13.38
C ASP A 72 -13.59 -8.68 14.18
N VAL A 73 -12.54 -8.06 13.63
CA VAL A 73 -11.78 -6.94 14.21
C VAL A 73 -11.98 -5.64 13.43
N SER A 74 -12.92 -5.60 12.48
CA SER A 74 -13.21 -4.42 11.64
C SER A 74 -13.40 -3.13 12.45
N ALA A 75 -14.13 -3.19 13.58
CA ALA A 75 -14.34 -2.05 14.48
C ALA A 75 -13.03 -1.45 15.02
N LEU A 76 -12.01 -2.28 15.27
CA LEU A 76 -10.70 -1.82 15.76
C LEU A 76 -9.87 -1.16 14.64
N VAL A 77 -10.08 -1.58 13.39
CA VAL A 77 -9.49 -0.94 12.21
C VAL A 77 -10.12 0.44 11.99
N GLU A 78 -11.44 0.55 12.14
CA GLU A 78 -12.18 1.81 12.06
C GLU A 78 -11.81 2.76 13.19
N ALA A 79 -11.57 2.23 14.40
CA ALA A 79 -11.09 2.99 15.56
C ALA A 79 -9.64 3.49 15.42
N GLY A 80 -8.90 3.08 14.38
CA GLY A 80 -7.61 3.66 14.03
C GLY A 80 -6.38 2.79 14.28
N CYS A 81 -6.51 1.46 14.32
CA CYS A 81 -5.35 0.55 14.37
C CYS A 81 -4.41 0.77 15.57
N ASN A 82 -5.00 0.87 16.76
CA ASN A 82 -4.26 1.02 18.02
C ASN A 82 -3.66 -0.32 18.50
N ASN A 83 -2.94 -0.31 19.63
CA ASN A 83 -2.31 -1.51 20.19
C ASN A 83 -3.35 -2.57 20.59
N THR A 84 -4.59 -2.18 20.90
CA THR A 84 -5.72 -3.11 21.11
C THR A 84 -5.96 -3.98 19.87
N PHE A 85 -5.94 -3.40 18.66
CA PHE A 85 -6.02 -4.17 17.41
C PHE A 85 -4.92 -5.24 17.33
N PHE A 86 -3.67 -4.85 17.54
CA PHE A 86 -2.55 -5.78 17.41
C PHE A 86 -2.58 -6.88 18.48
N CYS A 87 -2.96 -6.53 19.73
CA CYS A 87 -3.19 -7.51 20.80
C CYS A 87 -4.29 -8.51 20.42
N LYS A 88 -5.40 -8.02 19.87
CA LYS A 88 -6.54 -8.85 19.47
C LYS A 88 -6.18 -9.79 18.32
N VAL A 89 -5.51 -9.29 17.29
CA VAL A 89 -5.03 -10.13 16.18
C VAL A 89 -4.03 -11.18 16.67
N HIS A 90 -3.11 -10.83 17.57
CA HIS A 90 -2.19 -11.80 18.17
C HIS A 90 -2.93 -12.90 18.92
N ASP A 91 -3.90 -12.55 19.78
CA ASP A 91 -4.71 -13.52 20.53
C ASP A 91 -5.50 -14.45 19.60
N ILE A 92 -6.15 -13.90 18.56
CA ILE A 92 -6.89 -14.67 17.56
C ILE A 92 -5.97 -15.67 16.85
N LEU A 93 -4.82 -15.20 16.34
CA LEU A 93 -3.89 -16.05 15.58
C LEU A 93 -3.20 -17.08 16.47
N GLN A 94 -2.85 -16.73 17.70
CA GLN A 94 -2.26 -17.66 18.66
C GLN A 94 -3.25 -18.78 19.03
N LYS A 95 -4.52 -18.43 19.26
CA LYS A 95 -5.59 -19.44 19.46
C LYS A 95 -5.76 -20.29 18.21
N HIS A 96 -5.82 -19.66 17.03
CA HIS A 96 -5.95 -20.36 15.76
C HIS A 96 -4.81 -21.36 15.50
N GLU A 97 -3.56 -21.00 15.80
CA GLU A 97 -2.40 -21.91 15.71
C GLU A 97 -2.55 -23.12 16.64
N ASN A 98 -3.05 -22.91 17.85
CA ASN A 98 -3.24 -23.98 18.84
C ASN A 98 -4.38 -24.94 18.44
N PHE A 99 -5.39 -24.46 17.71
CA PHE A 99 -6.56 -25.26 17.31
C PHE A 99 -6.45 -25.87 15.90
N THR A 100 -5.66 -25.27 15.00
CA THR A 100 -5.49 -25.75 13.63
C THR A 100 -4.13 -26.42 13.42
N ARG A 101 -3.92 -27.11 12.28
CA ARG A 101 -2.62 -27.73 11.97
C ARG A 101 -1.56 -26.62 11.91
N LYS A 102 -0.63 -26.62 12.87
CA LYS A 102 0.51 -25.71 12.99
C LYS A 102 1.10 -25.36 11.62
N ARG A 103 0.83 -24.16 11.12
CA ARG A 103 1.36 -23.66 9.83
C ARG A 103 2.55 -22.76 10.09
N SER A 104 3.63 -23.02 9.35
CA SER A 104 4.88 -22.27 9.50
C SER A 104 4.71 -20.76 9.31
N ASP A 105 3.80 -20.33 8.44
CA ASP A 105 3.62 -18.91 8.14
C ASP A 105 2.79 -18.19 9.22
N GLU A 106 1.73 -18.81 9.74
CA GLU A 106 0.99 -18.27 10.89
C GLU A 106 1.89 -18.19 12.13
N GLU A 107 2.68 -19.24 12.40
CA GLU A 107 3.64 -19.25 13.51
C GLU A 107 4.65 -18.10 13.38
N LYS A 108 5.13 -17.80 12.17
CA LYS A 108 6.02 -16.65 11.93
C LYS A 108 5.30 -15.31 12.12
N ILE A 109 4.04 -15.20 11.68
CA ILE A 109 3.23 -13.99 11.91
C ILE A 109 3.03 -13.76 13.40
N VAL A 110 2.61 -14.79 14.15
CA VAL A 110 2.41 -14.72 15.61
C VAL A 110 3.70 -14.31 16.32
N LYS A 111 4.83 -14.94 15.98
CA LYS A 111 6.14 -14.60 16.57
C LYS A 111 6.56 -13.17 16.28
N ASN A 112 6.46 -12.72 15.04
CA ASN A 112 6.83 -11.35 14.67
C ASN A 112 5.90 -10.32 15.32
N LEU A 113 4.60 -10.62 15.41
CA LEU A 113 3.62 -9.75 16.05
C LEU A 113 3.89 -9.65 17.56
N LYS A 114 4.25 -10.76 18.21
CA LYS A 114 4.69 -10.76 19.61
C LYS A 114 5.90 -9.87 19.85
N LEU A 115 6.92 -9.96 18.98
CA LEU A 115 8.11 -9.11 19.11
C LEU A 115 7.78 -7.62 18.99
N HIS A 116 6.78 -7.26 18.19
CA HIS A 116 6.30 -5.88 18.10
C HIS A 116 5.59 -5.45 19.39
N LEU A 117 4.68 -6.26 19.92
CA LEU A 117 3.95 -5.98 21.17
C LEU A 117 4.88 -5.89 22.38
N ASP A 118 5.88 -6.77 22.48
CA ASP A 118 6.90 -6.73 23.55
C ASP A 118 7.70 -5.42 23.50
N TRP A 119 7.88 -4.84 22.31
CA TRP A 119 8.58 -3.56 22.14
C TRP A 119 7.73 -2.35 22.53
N THR A 120 6.43 -2.37 22.22
CA THR A 120 5.52 -1.28 22.60
C THR A 120 5.23 -1.24 24.11
N LYS A 121 5.65 -2.29 24.86
CA LYS A 121 5.47 -2.46 26.32
C LYS A 121 4.00 -2.42 26.75
N ASP A 122 3.08 -2.70 25.85
CA ASP A 122 1.66 -2.76 26.19
C ASP A 122 1.32 -4.10 26.82
N ASP A 123 0.53 -4.07 27.89
CA ASP A 123 -0.04 -5.27 28.46
C ASP A 123 -1.36 -5.63 27.75
N CYS A 124 -1.26 -6.54 26.77
CA CYS A 124 -2.43 -7.05 26.06
C CYS A 124 -3.48 -7.67 27.00
N SER A 125 -3.09 -8.17 28.18
CA SER A 125 -4.04 -8.72 29.16
C SER A 125 -5.04 -7.66 29.63
N SER A 126 -4.54 -6.45 29.91
CA SER A 126 -5.34 -5.30 30.34
C SER A 126 -6.17 -4.71 29.18
N LEU A 127 -5.62 -4.67 27.97
CA LEU A 127 -6.32 -4.14 26.79
C LEU A 127 -7.47 -5.03 26.34
N LEU A 128 -7.30 -6.36 26.40
CA LEU A 128 -8.31 -7.33 25.97
C LEU A 128 -9.42 -7.55 27.01
N HIS A 129 -9.17 -7.33 28.30
CA HIS A 129 -10.19 -7.46 29.35
C HIS A 129 -11.32 -6.43 29.23
N ASN A 130 -11.00 -5.24 28.71
CA ASN A 130 -11.97 -4.15 28.51
C ASN A 130 -12.62 -4.16 27.13
N GLU A 131 -12.16 -5.05 26.23
CA GLU A 131 -12.70 -5.17 24.89
C GLU A 131 -13.98 -6.01 24.93
N THR A 132 -15.06 -5.46 24.39
CA THR A 132 -16.31 -6.21 24.24
C THR A 132 -16.10 -7.26 23.16
N ALA A 133 -16.37 -8.53 23.47
CA ALA A 133 -16.22 -9.62 22.49
C ALA A 133 -17.00 -9.28 21.21
N SER A 134 -16.36 -9.42 20.06
CA SER A 134 -17.03 -9.17 18.79
C SER A 134 -18.09 -10.24 18.58
N ILE A 135 -19.28 -9.80 18.18
CA ILE A 135 -20.41 -10.69 17.85
C ILE A 135 -20.24 -11.25 16.43
N GLY A 136 -19.42 -10.60 15.61
CA GLY A 136 -19.17 -10.98 14.21
C GLY A 136 -17.99 -11.93 14.04
N SER A 137 -18.03 -12.70 12.95
CA SER A 137 -16.90 -13.47 12.46
C SER A 137 -16.50 -13.01 11.05
N THR A 138 -15.22 -13.16 10.75
CA THR A 138 -14.62 -12.80 9.47
C THR A 138 -13.70 -13.91 8.98
N GLU A 139 -13.46 -13.99 7.69
CA GLU A 139 -12.54 -14.98 7.13
C GLU A 139 -11.09 -14.64 7.52
N VAL A 140 -10.24 -15.65 7.76
CA VAL A 140 -8.82 -15.41 8.07
C VAL A 140 -8.11 -14.59 6.99
N PRO A 141 -8.32 -14.80 5.67
CA PRO A 141 -7.80 -13.90 4.65
C PRO A 141 -8.19 -12.44 4.85
N LYS A 142 -9.40 -12.17 5.36
CA LYS A 142 -9.86 -10.81 5.66
C LYS A 142 -9.19 -10.24 6.91
N LEU A 143 -8.97 -11.05 7.94
CA LEU A 143 -8.14 -10.68 9.09
C LEU A 143 -6.73 -10.27 8.65
N MET A 144 -6.11 -11.02 7.73
CA MET A 144 -4.80 -10.68 7.17
C MET A 144 -4.80 -9.36 6.41
N GLU A 145 -5.90 -9.02 5.72
CA GLU A 145 -6.05 -7.70 5.09
C GLU A 145 -6.05 -6.57 6.11
N PHE A 146 -6.81 -6.72 7.19
CA PHE A 146 -6.83 -5.74 8.27
C PHE A 146 -5.45 -5.57 8.91
N LEU A 147 -4.72 -6.67 9.13
CA LEU A 147 -3.36 -6.62 9.66
C LEU A 147 -2.42 -5.83 8.75
N VAL A 148 -2.44 -6.09 7.44
CA VAL A 148 -1.63 -5.34 6.47
C VAL A 148 -1.99 -3.85 6.48
N ILE A 149 -3.28 -3.51 6.50
CA ILE A 149 -3.76 -2.12 6.55
C ILE A 149 -3.22 -1.42 7.80
N CYS A 150 -3.34 -2.03 8.97
CA CYS A 150 -2.92 -1.42 10.22
C CYS A 150 -1.40 -1.27 10.33
N ILE A 151 -0.63 -2.26 9.87
CA ILE A 151 0.83 -2.16 9.82
C ILE A 151 1.28 -1.03 8.87
N GLN A 152 0.61 -0.86 7.73
CA GLN A 152 0.92 0.22 6.81
C GLN A 152 0.61 1.59 7.42
N ARG A 153 -0.56 1.76 8.05
CA ARG A 153 -0.92 3.01 8.73
C ARG A 153 0.07 3.37 9.84
N PHE A 154 0.52 2.38 10.61
CA PHE A 154 1.49 2.61 11.69
C PHE A 154 2.85 3.10 11.16
N ASN A 155 3.29 2.58 10.01
CA ASN A 155 4.58 2.93 9.41
C ASN A 155 4.57 4.25 8.61
N PHE A 156 3.43 4.65 8.07
CA PHE A 156 3.35 5.77 7.12
C PHE A 156 2.50 6.95 7.60
N GLY A 157 1.84 6.83 8.76
CA GLY A 157 0.84 7.82 9.21
C GLY A 157 -0.44 7.78 8.37
N PRO A 158 -1.50 8.49 8.79
CA PRO A 158 -2.70 8.69 7.98
C PRO A 158 -2.44 9.49 6.71
#